data_AF-A0A930U7G4-F1
#
_entry.id   AF-A0A930U7G4-F1
#
_cell.length_a   1.000
_cell.length_b   1.000
_cell.length_c   1.000
_cell.angle_alpha   90.00
_cell.angle_beta   90.00
_cell.angle_gamma   90.00
#
_symmetry.space_group_name_H-M   'P 1'
#
loop_
_entity.id
_entity.type
_entity.pdbx_description
1 polymer ?
#
loop_
_entity_poly.entity_id
_entity_poly.type
_entity_poly.pdbx_seq_one_letter_code
_entity_poly.pdbx_strand_id
1 'polypeptide(L)'
;MIKQKFPRAMSYALIVACASSVAACQVAGLKPEQSSSSEQTVSAAPQEVSSFNEPIYLLANPEVKDQIKAGKYKSGLEHFEKVGLTTKKPDGESYESFFTGTSGNDTIKAIGQGEHTHFSGVDLEVVPGQDGPLPLRPKSLGTGEVDILVGTTEGSDEFLVGSFITSVNSKPQPFYIGKGDADYARIKNFNKSKDSIILAGFPEQYQLKSVDGDFLISTKEGDLVAIVEGVDRLDVEGIYKEFGVSILK
;
A
#
# COMPACT_ATOMS: atom_id res chain seq x y z
N MET A 1 16.23 19.29 -26.98
CA MET A 1 16.05 18.39 -25.82
C MET A 1 14.55 18.20 -25.61
N ILE A 2 14.03 17.07 -26.07
CA ILE A 2 12.61 16.77 -26.06
C ILE A 2 12.27 16.28 -24.66
N LYS A 3 11.51 17.09 -23.91
CA LYS A 3 10.91 16.65 -22.64
C LYS A 3 9.95 15.51 -22.97
N GLN A 4 10.36 14.28 -22.69
CA GLN A 4 9.52 13.10 -22.85
C GLN A 4 8.39 13.22 -21.81
N LYS A 5 7.19 13.49 -22.30
CA LYS A 5 5.98 13.63 -21.51
C LYS A 5 5.52 12.22 -21.18
N PHE A 6 5.90 11.70 -20.02
CA PHE A 6 5.41 10.41 -19.52
C PHE A 6 3.92 10.54 -19.15
N PRO A 7 3.05 9.60 -19.55
CA PRO A 7 1.65 9.64 -19.19
C PRO A 7 1.50 9.54 -17.66
N ARG A 8 0.75 10.49 -17.10
CA ARG A 8 0.32 10.58 -15.71
C ARG A 8 -0.63 9.43 -15.38
N ALA A 9 -0.60 8.98 -14.12
CA ALA A 9 -1.45 7.98 -13.47
C ALA A 9 -0.86 6.56 -13.38
N MET A 10 0.11 6.39 -12.47
CA MET A 10 0.33 5.20 -11.64
C MET A 10 1.64 5.39 -10.88
N SER A 11 1.59 5.32 -9.55
CA SER A 11 2.77 5.10 -8.72
C SER A 11 4.01 6.01 -8.93
N TYR A 12 3.84 7.30 -9.29
CA TYR A 12 4.97 8.25 -9.26
C TYR A 12 5.39 8.57 -7.81
N ALA A 13 4.50 8.40 -6.82
CA ALA A 13 4.76 8.79 -5.44
C ALA A 13 5.53 7.74 -4.62
N LEU A 14 5.37 6.43 -4.90
CA LEU A 14 6.27 5.42 -4.35
C LEU A 14 7.60 5.43 -5.14
N ILE A 15 7.56 5.44 -6.47
CA ILE A 15 8.74 5.18 -7.31
C ILE A 15 9.59 6.43 -7.59
N VAL A 16 9.05 7.66 -7.57
CA VAL A 16 9.79 8.89 -8.00
C VAL A 16 10.25 9.80 -6.86
N ALA A 17 10.04 9.40 -5.60
CA ALA A 17 10.76 10.02 -4.49
C ALA A 17 12.30 9.91 -4.60
N CYS A 18 12.84 9.15 -5.56
CA CYS A 18 14.29 8.94 -5.73
C CYS A 18 15.01 9.66 -6.87
N ALA A 19 14.35 10.52 -7.66
CA ALA A 19 15.05 11.26 -8.72
C ALA A 19 15.37 12.73 -8.38
N SER A 20 15.01 13.26 -7.21
CA SER A 20 15.15 14.70 -6.95
C SER A 20 15.30 15.12 -5.48
N SER A 21 16.24 14.53 -4.73
CA SER A 21 16.78 15.21 -3.53
C SER A 21 18.12 14.63 -3.09
N VAL A 22 19.19 14.93 -3.81
CA VAL A 22 20.53 14.97 -3.18
C VAL A 22 20.64 16.32 -2.49
N ALA A 23 20.20 16.39 -1.23
CA ALA A 23 20.54 17.49 -0.33
C ALA A 23 20.38 17.06 1.15
N ALA A 24 21.49 16.54 1.67
CA ALA A 24 21.96 16.57 3.06
C ALA A 24 20.97 16.80 4.22
N CYS A 25 20.98 15.87 5.18
CA CYS A 25 21.27 16.23 6.57
C CYS A 25 21.81 15.03 7.36
N GLN A 26 22.97 15.20 7.98
CA GLN A 26 23.60 14.24 8.90
C GLN A 26 22.76 14.08 10.17
N VAL A 27 22.58 12.83 10.63
CA VAL A 27 21.99 12.56 11.95
C VAL A 27 23.08 12.05 12.89
N ALA A 28 23.40 12.89 13.87
CA ALA A 28 24.12 12.52 15.08
C ALA A 28 23.18 11.75 16.02
N GLY A 29 23.72 10.71 16.65
CA GLY A 29 22.96 9.67 17.34
C GLY A 29 22.22 10.09 18.61
N LEU A 30 21.19 9.29 18.94
CA LEU A 30 20.57 9.26 20.25
C LEU A 30 20.41 7.81 20.71
N LYS A 31 20.75 7.59 21.98
CA LYS A 31 20.76 6.34 22.74
C LYS A 31 19.39 6.15 23.43
N PRO A 32 18.93 4.92 23.74
CA PRO A 32 17.56 4.70 24.20
C PRO A 32 17.42 4.92 25.71
N GLU A 33 16.25 5.41 26.13
CA GLU A 33 15.75 5.34 27.50
C GLU A 33 14.43 4.57 27.54
N GLN A 34 14.35 3.62 28.47
CA GLN A 34 13.18 2.82 28.82
C GLN A 34 12.44 3.39 30.05
N SER A 35 11.22 2.88 30.28
CA SER A 35 10.38 2.88 31.50
C SER A 35 9.05 3.62 31.25
N SER A 36 7.85 3.17 31.65
CA SER A 36 7.43 2.11 32.58
C SER A 36 5.96 1.75 32.29
N SER A 37 5.58 0.53 32.68
CA SER A 37 4.22 -0.03 32.69
C SER A 37 3.23 0.66 33.64
N SER A 38 1.96 0.76 33.21
CA SER A 38 0.80 0.59 34.10
C SER A 38 -0.40 0.08 33.31
N GLU A 39 -0.90 -1.10 33.68
CA GLU A 39 -2.17 -1.67 33.22
C GLU A 39 -3.35 -0.81 33.68
N GLN A 40 -4.29 -0.56 32.77
CA GLN A 40 -5.69 -0.29 33.10
C GLN A 40 -6.58 -1.02 32.09
N THR A 41 -7.32 -1.99 32.61
CA THR A 41 -8.36 -2.75 31.95
C THR A 41 -9.66 -1.96 31.89
N VAL A 42 -10.30 -1.94 30.70
CA VAL A 42 -11.72 -2.24 30.38
C VAL A 42 -12.25 -1.37 29.24
N SER A 43 -12.59 -2.01 28.11
CA SER A 43 -13.89 -1.90 27.43
C SER A 43 -13.78 -2.45 26.01
N ALA A 44 -14.58 -3.45 25.71
CA ALA A 44 -14.68 -4.09 24.41
C ALA A 44 -15.33 -3.14 23.38
N ALA A 45 -14.47 -2.53 22.54
CA ALA A 45 -14.65 -2.35 21.11
C ALA A 45 -13.35 -1.74 20.53
N PRO A 46 -12.63 -2.46 19.65
CA PRO A 46 -11.66 -1.83 18.74
C PRO A 46 -12.00 -2.12 17.27
N GLN A 47 -11.81 -1.27 16.26
CA GLN A 47 -11.28 0.08 16.12
C GLN A 47 -11.54 0.50 14.66
N GLU A 48 -12.38 1.49 14.38
CA GLU A 48 -12.66 1.97 13.00
C GLU A 48 -11.53 2.88 12.44
N VAL A 49 -10.29 2.71 12.94
CA VAL A 49 -9.09 3.44 12.51
C VAL A 49 -7.85 2.52 12.42
N SER A 50 -8.04 1.19 12.38
CA SER A 50 -6.94 0.25 12.62
C SER A 50 -5.93 0.11 11.47
N SER A 51 -6.31 0.41 10.23
CA SER A 51 -5.46 0.07 9.07
C SER A 51 -4.64 1.22 8.50
N PHE A 52 -4.88 2.48 8.90
CA PHE A 52 -4.10 3.61 8.37
C PHE A 52 -2.62 3.50 8.78
N ASN A 53 -1.73 3.38 7.79
CA ASN A 53 -0.31 3.19 8.03
C ASN A 53 0.41 4.54 8.01
N GLU A 54 0.42 5.21 9.17
CA GLU A 54 1.04 6.52 9.33
C GLU A 54 2.54 6.55 8.97
N PRO A 55 3.39 5.56 9.34
CA PRO A 55 4.77 5.54 8.90
C PRO A 55 4.95 5.62 7.38
N ILE A 56 4.16 4.86 6.61
CA ILE A 56 4.21 4.89 5.14
C ILE A 56 3.61 6.19 4.61
N TYR A 57 2.51 6.67 5.19
CA TYR A 57 1.92 7.96 4.83
C TYR A 57 2.93 9.11 4.97
N LEU A 58 3.69 9.16 6.07
CA LEU A 58 4.70 10.18 6.30
C LEU A 58 5.96 9.96 5.44
N LEU A 59 6.21 8.74 4.96
CA LEU A 59 7.25 8.47 3.96
C LEU A 59 6.86 9.06 2.60
N ALA A 60 5.61 8.88 2.16
CA ALA A 60 5.10 9.38 0.89
C ALA A 60 4.80 10.90 0.90
N ASN A 61 4.55 11.48 2.07
CA ASN A 61 4.20 12.89 2.23
C ASN A 61 5.17 13.59 3.21
N PRO A 62 6.46 13.75 2.84
CA PRO A 62 7.48 14.29 3.73
C PRO A 62 7.20 15.71 4.23
N GLU A 63 6.49 16.53 3.46
CA GLU A 63 6.03 17.85 3.87
C GLU A 63 5.12 17.81 5.11
N VAL A 64 4.38 16.72 5.31
CA VAL A 64 3.54 16.53 6.49
C VAL A 64 4.39 16.34 7.74
N LYS A 65 5.55 15.67 7.63
CA LYS A 65 6.50 15.54 8.75
C LYS A 65 6.95 16.92 9.23
N ASP A 66 7.19 17.85 8.33
CA ASP A 66 7.60 19.21 8.68
C ASP A 66 6.46 20.02 9.32
N GLN A 67 5.23 19.80 8.87
CA GLN A 67 4.05 20.42 9.49
C GLN A 67 3.78 19.88 10.90
N ILE A 68 4.02 18.58 11.15
CA ILE A 68 3.94 17.98 12.49
C ILE A 68 5.03 18.55 13.40
N LYS A 69 6.28 18.61 12.93
CA LYS A 69 7.40 19.24 13.68
C LYS A 69 7.11 20.70 14.03
N ALA A 70 6.42 21.43 13.14
CA ALA A 70 5.99 22.80 13.37
C ALA A 70 4.75 22.93 14.30
N GLY A 71 4.19 21.82 14.78
CA GLY A 71 3.03 21.78 15.67
C GLY A 71 1.69 22.10 14.99
N LYS A 72 1.62 22.09 13.66
CA LYS A 72 0.37 22.33 12.92
C LYS A 72 -0.61 21.16 13.03
N TYR A 73 -0.08 19.94 13.10
CA TYR A 73 -0.81 18.70 13.30
C TYR A 73 -0.07 17.86 14.35
N LYS A 74 -0.81 17.06 15.11
CA LYS A 74 -0.30 16.15 16.15
C LYS A 74 0.25 14.87 15.55
N SER A 75 -0.28 14.43 14.41
CA SER A 75 0.10 13.21 13.72
C SER A 75 -0.17 13.30 12.22
N GLY A 76 0.37 12.34 11.47
CA GLY A 76 0.08 12.14 10.05
C GLY A 76 -1.38 11.74 9.83
N LEU A 77 -1.97 10.94 10.73
CA LEU A 77 -3.40 10.63 10.69
C LEU A 77 -4.25 11.90 10.84
N GLU A 78 -3.96 12.79 11.79
CA GLU A 78 -4.72 14.04 11.94
C GLU A 78 -4.60 14.92 10.69
N HIS A 79 -3.41 14.98 10.07
CA HIS A 79 -3.24 15.67 8.80
C HIS A 79 -4.07 15.02 7.69
N PHE A 80 -4.03 13.70 7.57
CA PHE A 80 -4.79 12.97 6.56
C PHE A 80 -6.29 13.24 6.68
N GLU A 81 -6.86 13.10 7.88
CA GLU A 81 -8.28 13.34 8.15
C GLU A 81 -8.71 14.78 7.87
N LYS A 82 -7.86 15.77 8.16
CA LYS A 82 -8.20 17.20 8.01
C LYS A 82 -7.92 17.76 6.62
N VAL A 83 -6.95 17.21 5.91
CA VAL A 83 -6.42 17.78 4.66
C VAL A 83 -6.28 16.70 3.59
N GLY A 84 -5.60 15.60 3.91
CA GLY A 84 -5.22 14.57 2.94
C GLY A 84 -6.40 13.97 2.16
N LEU A 85 -7.59 13.91 2.76
CA LEU A 85 -8.79 13.37 2.13
C LEU A 85 -9.39 14.24 1.02
N THR A 86 -9.27 15.57 1.11
CA THR A 86 -10.08 16.49 0.31
C THR A 86 -9.28 17.59 -0.38
N THR A 87 -7.98 17.70 -0.07
CA THR A 87 -7.16 18.81 -0.55
C THR A 87 -5.95 18.29 -1.31
N LYS A 88 -5.71 18.91 -2.46
CA LYS A 88 -4.51 18.67 -3.27
C LYS A 88 -3.31 19.42 -2.70
N LYS A 89 -2.14 18.84 -2.89
CA LYS A 89 -0.85 19.49 -2.68
C LYS A 89 -0.72 20.74 -3.58
N PRO A 90 0.18 21.69 -3.25
CA PRO A 90 0.37 22.90 -4.05
C PRO A 90 0.74 22.66 -5.53
N ASP A 91 1.32 21.51 -5.85
CA ASP A 91 1.64 21.07 -7.22
C ASP A 91 0.44 20.43 -7.96
N GLY A 92 -0.69 20.29 -7.29
CA GLY A 92 -1.93 19.69 -7.79
C GLY A 92 -2.03 18.18 -7.59
N GLU A 93 -1.04 17.54 -6.96
CA GLU A 93 -1.08 16.10 -6.67
C GLU A 93 -1.92 15.78 -5.42
N SER A 94 -2.41 14.55 -5.31
CA SER A 94 -3.06 14.07 -4.09
C SER A 94 -2.06 13.80 -2.98
N TYR A 95 -2.54 13.79 -1.73
CA TYR A 95 -1.85 13.06 -0.67
C TYR A 95 -2.12 11.57 -0.83
N GLU A 96 -1.07 10.80 -1.12
CA GLU A 96 -1.16 9.34 -1.15
C GLU A 96 -1.46 8.81 0.24
N SER A 97 -2.37 7.84 0.34
CA SER A 97 -2.78 7.24 1.61
C SER A 97 -2.60 5.72 1.58
N PHE A 98 -2.24 5.14 2.72
CA PHE A 98 -1.85 3.73 2.80
C PHE A 98 -2.64 3.06 3.92
N PHE A 99 -3.34 1.99 3.57
CA PHE A 99 -4.09 1.17 4.49
C PHE A 99 -3.58 -0.26 4.41
N THR A 100 -2.97 -0.75 5.50
CA THR A 100 -2.35 -2.07 5.58
C THR A 100 -2.96 -2.88 6.71
N GLY A 101 -3.00 -4.20 6.57
CA GLY A 101 -3.48 -5.08 7.63
C GLY A 101 -2.35 -5.53 8.56
N THR A 102 -2.52 -6.74 9.07
CA THR A 102 -1.76 -7.32 10.17
C THR A 102 -1.20 -8.69 9.77
N SER A 103 -1.05 -9.61 10.73
CA SER A 103 -0.69 -11.01 10.48
C SER A 103 -1.89 -11.92 10.77
N GLY A 104 -3.08 -11.46 10.43
CA GLY A 104 -4.35 -12.12 10.70
C GLY A 104 -5.43 -11.56 9.78
N ASN A 105 -6.59 -12.21 9.74
CA ASN A 105 -7.67 -11.80 8.85
C ASN A 105 -8.15 -10.38 9.15
N ASP A 106 -8.05 -9.51 8.17
CA ASP A 106 -8.40 -8.11 8.25
C ASP A 106 -9.59 -7.75 7.37
N THR A 107 -10.32 -6.71 7.76
CA THR A 107 -11.24 -6.01 6.87
C THR A 107 -10.79 -4.56 6.79
N ILE A 108 -10.22 -4.20 5.64
CA ILE A 108 -9.60 -2.91 5.40
C ILE A 108 -10.52 -2.08 4.53
N LYS A 109 -10.90 -0.93 5.06
CA LYS A 109 -11.69 0.08 4.35
C LYS A 109 -11.04 1.43 4.59
N ALA A 110 -10.82 2.17 3.52
CA ALA A 110 -10.31 3.52 3.63
C ALA A 110 -11.39 4.48 4.15
N ILE A 111 -10.93 5.55 4.81
CA ILE A 111 -11.78 6.63 5.29
C ILE A 111 -11.90 7.67 4.17
N GLY A 112 -13.10 8.20 3.92
CA GLY A 112 -13.33 9.35 3.03
C GLY A 112 -13.31 9.06 1.51
N GLN A 113 -13.11 10.12 0.71
CA GLN A 113 -13.13 10.12 -0.77
C GLN A 113 -11.70 10.20 -1.34
N GLY A 114 -10.77 9.43 -0.76
CA GLY A 114 -9.33 9.55 -1.05
C GLY A 114 -9.00 9.40 -2.54
N GLU A 115 -8.43 10.44 -3.14
CA GLU A 115 -7.88 10.35 -4.49
C GLU A 115 -6.46 9.74 -4.40
N HIS A 116 -6.28 8.49 -4.86
CA HIS A 116 -5.06 7.67 -4.75
C HIS A 116 -4.87 7.02 -3.37
N THR A 117 -5.55 5.88 -3.21
CA THR A 117 -5.53 5.10 -1.97
C THR A 117 -4.90 3.74 -2.20
N HIS A 118 -3.95 3.37 -1.34
CA HIS A 118 -3.22 2.10 -1.41
C HIS A 118 -3.73 1.15 -0.35
N PHE A 119 -4.03 -0.08 -0.75
CA PHE A 119 -4.51 -1.14 0.14
C PHE A 119 -3.57 -2.33 0.13
N SER A 120 -3.31 -2.93 1.29
CA SER A 120 -2.71 -4.26 1.38
C SER A 120 -3.26 -5.01 2.57
N GLY A 121 -3.63 -6.28 2.41
CA GLY A 121 -4.11 -7.10 3.54
C GLY A 121 -3.02 -7.45 4.55
N VAL A 122 -1.75 -7.46 4.11
CA VAL A 122 -0.62 -7.81 4.97
C VAL A 122 -0.01 -6.57 5.67
N ASP A 123 0.71 -6.82 6.77
CA ASP A 123 1.47 -5.79 7.49
C ASP A 123 2.71 -5.36 6.68
N LEU A 124 2.83 -4.06 6.42
CA LEU A 124 3.98 -3.43 5.76
C LEU A 124 4.65 -2.44 6.70
N GLU A 125 5.98 -2.46 6.76
CA GLU A 125 6.75 -1.54 7.59
C GLU A 125 7.75 -0.72 6.81
N VAL A 126 7.95 0.52 7.28
CA VAL A 126 9.10 1.34 6.94
C VAL A 126 10.26 0.96 7.87
N VAL A 127 11.34 0.41 7.33
CA VAL A 127 12.53 0.00 8.09
C VAL A 127 13.35 1.23 8.50
N PRO A 128 13.50 1.52 9.80
CA PRO A 128 14.22 2.71 10.26
C PRO A 128 15.72 2.65 9.95
N GLY A 129 16.33 3.80 9.70
CA GLY A 129 17.77 3.94 9.53
C GLY A 129 18.34 3.31 8.26
N GLN A 130 17.49 2.98 7.29
CA GLN A 130 17.90 2.45 5.99
C GLN A 130 17.89 3.58 4.95
N ASP A 131 18.99 3.67 4.21
CA ASP A 131 19.13 4.60 3.10
C ASP A 131 18.48 4.04 1.82
N GLY A 132 18.11 4.93 0.90
CA GLY A 132 17.60 4.58 -0.43
C GLY A 132 16.08 4.74 -0.61
N PRO A 133 15.58 4.54 -1.85
CA PRO A 133 14.16 4.63 -2.15
C PRO A 133 13.39 3.61 -1.33
N LEU A 134 12.30 4.08 -0.73
CA LEU A 134 11.25 3.21 -0.19
C LEU A 134 11.79 2.09 0.69
N PRO A 135 12.29 2.36 1.91
CA PRO A 135 12.74 1.31 2.82
C PRO A 135 11.52 0.54 3.38
N LEU A 136 10.69 -0.02 2.50
CA LEU A 136 9.47 -0.73 2.78
C LEU A 136 9.71 -2.24 2.63
N ARG A 137 9.18 -3.02 3.57
CA ARG A 137 9.08 -4.48 3.42
C ARG A 137 7.82 -5.02 4.09
N PRO A 138 7.34 -6.19 3.66
CA PRO A 138 6.34 -6.93 4.41
C PRO A 138 6.89 -7.43 5.75
N LYS A 139 6.06 -7.36 6.81
CA LYS A 139 6.26 -8.04 8.09
C LYS A 139 5.56 -9.40 8.14
N SER A 140 4.52 -9.58 7.35
CA SER A 140 3.83 -10.86 7.08
C SER A 140 3.67 -11.05 5.57
N LEU A 141 3.41 -12.28 5.11
CA LEU A 141 3.13 -12.60 3.71
C LEU A 141 1.68 -13.04 3.48
N GLY A 142 0.80 -12.93 4.49
CA GLY A 142 -0.61 -13.32 4.36
C GLY A 142 -0.88 -14.83 4.39
N THR A 143 0.12 -15.67 4.70
CA THR A 143 -0.07 -17.13 4.66
C THR A 143 -1.09 -17.58 5.70
N GLY A 144 -2.19 -18.16 5.24
CA GLY A 144 -3.32 -18.57 6.09
C GLY A 144 -4.31 -17.46 6.43
N GLU A 145 -4.22 -16.31 5.76
CA GLU A 145 -5.08 -15.15 5.99
C GLU A 145 -6.14 -15.01 4.88
N VAL A 146 -7.33 -14.57 5.26
CA VAL A 146 -8.36 -14.13 4.31
C VAL A 146 -8.73 -12.70 4.64
N ASP A 147 -8.21 -11.77 3.82
CA ASP A 147 -8.38 -10.34 4.03
C ASP A 147 -9.44 -9.78 3.09
N ILE A 148 -10.23 -8.82 3.58
CA ILE A 148 -11.22 -8.10 2.78
C ILE A 148 -10.72 -6.68 2.55
N LEU A 149 -10.42 -6.33 1.30
CA LEU A 149 -9.97 -5.00 0.89
C LEU A 149 -11.11 -4.27 0.18
N VAL A 150 -11.63 -3.21 0.79
CA VAL A 150 -12.78 -2.46 0.26
C VAL A 150 -12.30 -1.13 -0.31
N GLY A 151 -12.33 -1.04 -1.64
CA GLY A 151 -12.01 0.18 -2.37
C GLY A 151 -12.90 1.37 -2.00
N THR A 152 -12.40 2.56 -2.26
CA THR A 152 -13.12 3.81 -2.12
C THR A 152 -14.22 3.93 -3.20
N THR A 153 -15.23 4.76 -2.94
CA THR A 153 -16.30 5.01 -3.92
C THR A 153 -15.92 6.08 -4.94
N GLU A 154 -14.89 6.87 -4.64
CA GLU A 154 -14.39 7.99 -5.43
C GLU A 154 -12.87 8.01 -5.40
N GLY A 155 -12.24 8.50 -6.46
CA GLY A 155 -10.80 8.40 -6.62
C GLY A 155 -10.39 7.15 -7.38
N SER A 156 -9.12 6.78 -7.25
CA SER A 156 -8.53 5.56 -7.78
C SER A 156 -7.80 4.83 -6.67
N ASP A 157 -7.96 3.52 -6.63
CA ASP A 157 -7.33 2.65 -5.65
C ASP A 157 -6.23 1.77 -6.27
N GLU A 158 -5.15 1.53 -5.51
CA GLU A 158 -4.12 0.54 -5.85
C GLU A 158 -4.15 -0.58 -4.79
N PHE A 159 -4.44 -1.82 -5.20
CA PHE A 159 -4.47 -2.98 -4.32
C PHE A 159 -3.19 -3.79 -4.45
N LEU A 160 -2.38 -3.82 -3.39
CA LEU A 160 -1.12 -4.55 -3.32
C LEU A 160 -1.37 -5.97 -2.81
N VAL A 161 -1.22 -6.95 -3.70
CA VAL A 161 -1.33 -8.39 -3.39
C VAL A 161 0.01 -9.11 -3.54
N GLY A 162 1.11 -8.35 -3.51
CA GLY A 162 2.47 -8.85 -3.43
C GLY A 162 3.46 -7.75 -3.06
N SER A 163 4.64 -8.15 -2.59
CA SER A 163 5.75 -7.24 -2.34
C SER A 163 6.56 -6.97 -3.61
N PHE A 164 7.30 -5.87 -3.59
CA PHE A 164 8.14 -5.41 -4.69
C PHE A 164 9.58 -5.17 -4.21
N ILE A 165 10.51 -5.06 -5.15
CA ILE A 165 11.92 -4.83 -4.84
C ILE A 165 12.09 -3.43 -4.25
N THR A 166 12.76 -3.35 -3.10
CA THR A 166 13.14 -2.12 -2.42
C THR A 166 14.57 -2.18 -1.91
N SER A 167 15.06 -1.11 -1.27
CA SER A 167 16.38 -1.12 -0.60
C SER A 167 16.49 -2.15 0.52
N VAL A 168 15.35 -2.58 1.09
CA VAL A 168 15.27 -3.48 2.25
C VAL A 168 14.50 -4.78 1.96
N ASN A 169 14.01 -4.93 0.73
CA ASN A 169 13.34 -6.12 0.23
C ASN A 169 13.91 -6.48 -1.15
N SER A 170 14.86 -7.42 -1.21
CA SER A 170 15.63 -7.67 -2.44
C SER A 170 14.89 -8.50 -3.50
N LYS A 171 13.70 -9.03 -3.19
CA LYS A 171 12.93 -9.88 -4.10
C LYS A 171 11.44 -9.57 -3.99
N PRO A 172 10.71 -9.53 -5.11
CA PRO A 172 9.27 -9.45 -5.05
C PRO A 172 8.72 -10.81 -4.61
N GLN A 173 7.66 -10.81 -3.80
CA GLN A 173 7.01 -12.04 -3.34
C GLN A 173 5.50 -11.87 -3.39
N PRO A 174 4.75 -12.80 -4.04
CA PRO A 174 3.31 -12.78 -3.92
C PRO A 174 2.88 -13.03 -2.47
N PHE A 175 1.75 -12.42 -2.08
CA PHE A 175 1.10 -12.67 -0.80
C PHE A 175 0.14 -13.86 -0.89
N TYR A 176 -0.29 -14.38 0.27
CA TYR A 176 -1.26 -15.48 0.40
C TYR A 176 -0.80 -16.77 -0.29
N ILE A 177 0.47 -17.14 -0.07
CA ILE A 177 1.04 -18.36 -0.66
C ILE A 177 1.15 -19.45 0.39
N GLY A 178 0.78 -20.67 0.01
CA GLY A 178 1.07 -21.90 0.74
C GLY A 178 -0.15 -22.56 1.38
N LYS A 179 -1.37 -22.03 1.19
CA LYS A 179 -2.62 -22.71 1.60
C LYS A 179 -3.60 -22.93 0.43
N GLY A 180 -3.15 -22.87 -0.81
CA GLY A 180 -3.99 -23.16 -1.97
C GLY A 180 -5.10 -22.13 -2.10
N ASP A 181 -6.35 -22.54 -1.95
CA ASP A 181 -7.52 -21.65 -2.03
C ASP A 181 -8.04 -21.21 -0.64
N ALA A 182 -7.33 -21.57 0.44
CA ALA A 182 -7.78 -21.30 1.81
C ALA A 182 -7.33 -19.93 2.36
N ASP A 183 -6.36 -19.27 1.71
CA ASP A 183 -5.89 -17.91 1.98
C ASP A 183 -5.94 -17.08 0.69
N TYR A 184 -6.32 -15.80 0.80
CA TYR A 184 -6.40 -14.86 -0.34
C TYR A 184 -6.84 -13.45 0.11
N ALA A 185 -6.59 -12.45 -0.72
CA ALA A 185 -7.26 -11.15 -0.62
C ALA A 185 -8.60 -11.15 -1.38
N ARG A 186 -9.70 -10.81 -0.72
CA ARG A 186 -10.98 -10.47 -1.37
C ARG A 186 -11.09 -8.97 -1.58
N ILE A 187 -10.99 -8.53 -2.83
CA ILE A 187 -11.08 -7.13 -3.23
C ILE A 187 -12.54 -6.82 -3.58
N LYS A 188 -13.10 -5.80 -2.92
CA LYS A 188 -14.46 -5.31 -3.11
C LYS A 188 -14.45 -3.88 -3.60
N ASN A 189 -15.52 -3.50 -4.30
CA ASN A 189 -15.71 -2.15 -4.82
C ASN A 189 -14.58 -1.71 -5.78
N PHE A 190 -14.06 -2.65 -6.58
CA PHE A 190 -13.04 -2.35 -7.59
C PHE A 190 -13.67 -1.65 -8.79
N ASN A 191 -13.22 -0.43 -9.08
CA ASN A 191 -13.59 0.33 -10.26
C ASN A 191 -12.58 0.12 -11.39
N LYS A 192 -12.91 -0.76 -12.32
CA LYS A 192 -12.07 -1.09 -13.48
C LYS A 192 -11.56 0.11 -14.30
N SER A 193 -12.27 1.22 -14.31
CA SER A 193 -11.83 2.41 -15.06
C SER A 193 -10.75 3.23 -14.35
N LYS A 194 -10.53 3.00 -13.05
CA LYS A 194 -9.70 3.85 -12.20
C LYS A 194 -8.66 3.05 -11.41
N ASP A 195 -9.09 1.96 -10.82
CA ASP A 195 -8.33 1.19 -9.85
C ASP A 195 -7.36 0.24 -10.53
N SER A 196 -6.50 -0.36 -9.72
CA SER A 196 -5.49 -1.29 -10.21
C SER A 196 -5.04 -2.29 -9.16
N ILE A 197 -4.43 -3.37 -9.61
CA ILE A 197 -3.87 -4.40 -8.76
C ILE A 197 -2.38 -4.53 -9.05
N ILE A 198 -1.57 -4.44 -8.01
CA ILE A 198 -0.12 -4.62 -8.08
C ILE A 198 0.23 -6.05 -7.71
N LEU A 199 0.81 -6.77 -8.66
CA LEU A 199 1.29 -8.14 -8.51
C LEU A 199 2.80 -8.17 -8.34
N ALA A 200 3.27 -9.04 -7.44
CA ALA A 200 4.69 -9.41 -7.40
C ALA A 200 5.07 -10.25 -8.63
N GLY A 201 6.17 -9.94 -9.29
CA GLY A 201 6.65 -10.65 -10.47
C GLY A 201 5.89 -10.31 -11.75
N PHE A 202 5.79 -11.29 -12.64
CA PHE A 202 5.37 -11.13 -14.04
C PHE A 202 4.12 -11.94 -14.38
N PRO A 203 3.30 -11.51 -15.36
CA PRO A 203 1.99 -12.11 -15.61
C PRO A 203 2.05 -13.60 -15.98
N GLU A 204 3.16 -14.06 -16.58
CA GLU A 204 3.35 -15.46 -16.97
C GLU A 204 3.48 -16.43 -15.78
N GLN A 205 3.66 -15.89 -14.57
CA GLN A 205 3.70 -16.59 -13.29
C GLN A 205 2.31 -16.74 -12.66
N TYR A 206 1.27 -16.21 -13.31
CA TYR A 206 -0.10 -16.23 -12.79
C TYR A 206 -1.06 -16.92 -13.75
N GLN A 207 -2.13 -17.45 -13.18
CA GLN A 207 -3.36 -17.84 -13.86
C GLN A 207 -4.43 -16.79 -13.54
N LEU A 208 -4.89 -16.09 -14.57
CA LEU A 208 -5.90 -15.06 -14.46
C LEU A 208 -7.20 -15.58 -15.08
N LYS A 209 -8.27 -15.73 -14.30
CA LYS A 209 -9.51 -16.38 -14.73
C LYS A 209 -10.74 -15.63 -14.25
N SER A 210 -11.77 -15.59 -15.08
CA SER A 210 -13.11 -15.21 -14.63
C SER A 210 -13.88 -16.44 -14.17
N VAL A 211 -14.51 -16.36 -12.99
CA VAL A 211 -15.36 -17.41 -12.44
C VAL A 211 -16.58 -16.74 -11.82
N ASP A 212 -17.77 -17.10 -12.28
CA ASP A 212 -19.06 -16.61 -11.76
C ASP A 212 -19.19 -15.08 -11.65
N GLY A 213 -18.51 -14.33 -12.51
CA GLY A 213 -18.52 -12.86 -12.54
C GLY A 213 -17.46 -12.20 -11.64
N ASP A 214 -16.66 -12.98 -10.90
CA ASP A 214 -15.48 -12.52 -10.17
C ASP A 214 -14.20 -12.82 -10.99
N PHE A 215 -13.14 -12.05 -10.73
CA PHE A 215 -11.82 -12.25 -11.35
C PHE A 215 -10.88 -12.86 -10.33
N LEU A 216 -10.40 -14.07 -10.60
CA LEU A 216 -9.49 -14.82 -9.75
C LEU A 216 -8.06 -14.68 -10.28
N ILE A 217 -7.16 -14.38 -9.36
CA ILE A 217 -5.72 -14.28 -9.58
C ILE A 217 -5.09 -15.38 -8.75
N SER A 218 -4.56 -16.41 -9.42
CA SER A 218 -3.82 -17.49 -8.76
C SER A 218 -2.39 -17.53 -9.29
N THR A 219 -1.45 -18.05 -8.52
CA THR A 219 -0.13 -18.42 -9.04
C THR A 219 -0.27 -19.52 -10.10
N LYS A 220 0.76 -19.68 -10.92
CA LYS A 220 0.82 -20.77 -11.91
C LYS A 220 0.85 -22.14 -11.25
N GLU A 221 1.40 -22.19 -10.04
CA GLU A 221 1.50 -23.36 -9.19
C GLU A 221 0.17 -23.71 -8.49
N GLY A 222 -0.76 -22.75 -8.40
CA GLY A 222 -2.16 -22.99 -8.02
C GLY A 222 -2.63 -22.39 -6.71
N ASP A 223 -1.81 -21.58 -6.01
CA ASP A 223 -2.27 -20.81 -4.84
C ASP A 223 -3.12 -19.62 -5.29
N LEU A 224 -4.28 -19.41 -4.65
CA LEU A 224 -5.14 -18.26 -4.88
C LEU A 224 -4.57 -17.03 -4.17
N VAL A 225 -4.29 -15.97 -4.93
CA VAL A 225 -3.72 -14.72 -4.38
C VAL A 225 -4.82 -13.70 -4.12
N ALA A 226 -5.76 -13.56 -5.05
CA ALA A 226 -6.85 -12.61 -4.91
C ALA A 226 -8.12 -13.01 -5.66
N ILE A 227 -9.25 -12.55 -5.14
CA ILE A 227 -10.55 -12.53 -5.79
C ILE A 227 -10.99 -11.07 -5.92
N VAL A 228 -11.27 -10.62 -7.14
CA VAL A 228 -11.80 -9.28 -7.43
C VAL A 228 -13.29 -9.40 -7.70
N GLU A 229 -14.09 -8.90 -6.77
CA GLU A 229 -15.54 -9.09 -6.78
C GLU A 229 -16.22 -8.27 -7.89
N GLY A 230 -17.07 -8.92 -8.67
CA GLY A 230 -17.87 -8.28 -9.72
C GLY A 230 -17.08 -7.77 -10.92
N VAL A 231 -15.86 -8.26 -11.11
CA VAL A 231 -15.01 -7.96 -12.26
C VAL A 231 -14.85 -9.22 -13.10
N ASP A 232 -15.19 -9.17 -14.38
CA ASP A 232 -15.12 -10.33 -15.27
C ASP A 232 -13.78 -10.43 -16.02
N ARG A 233 -13.01 -9.34 -16.09
CA ARG A 233 -11.72 -9.30 -16.77
C ARG A 233 -10.85 -8.17 -16.25
N LEU A 234 -9.56 -8.45 -16.08
CA LEU A 234 -8.49 -7.46 -16.01
C LEU A 234 -7.43 -7.77 -17.08
N ASP A 235 -6.80 -6.74 -17.60
CA ASP A 235 -5.70 -6.80 -18.55
C ASP A 235 -4.41 -6.31 -17.89
N VAL A 236 -3.26 -6.74 -18.41
CA VAL A 236 -1.96 -6.24 -17.95
C VAL A 236 -1.77 -4.83 -18.50
N GLU A 237 -1.70 -3.83 -17.61
CA GLU A 237 -1.46 -2.44 -17.98
C GLU A 237 0.03 -2.15 -18.12
N GLY A 238 0.86 -2.68 -17.20
CA GLY A 238 2.28 -2.35 -17.14
C GLY A 238 3.12 -3.43 -16.46
N ILE A 239 4.39 -3.49 -16.84
CA ILE A 239 5.40 -4.36 -16.24
C ILE A 239 6.62 -3.50 -15.87
N TYR A 240 7.01 -3.53 -14.61
CA TYR A 240 8.10 -2.74 -14.04
C TYR A 240 9.17 -3.69 -13.51
N LYS A 241 10.15 -4.01 -14.37
CA LYS A 241 11.14 -5.05 -14.10
C LYS A 241 12.10 -4.68 -12.98
N GLU A 242 12.39 -3.40 -12.83
CA GLU A 242 13.25 -2.84 -11.79
C GLU A 242 12.67 -3.02 -10.38
N PHE A 243 11.34 -3.05 -10.26
CA PHE A 243 10.62 -3.34 -9.01
C PHE A 243 10.14 -4.79 -8.94
N GLY A 244 10.27 -5.53 -10.03
CA GLY A 244 9.77 -6.89 -10.16
C GLY A 244 8.27 -6.97 -9.93
N VAL A 245 7.49 -6.09 -10.55
CA VAL A 245 6.02 -6.09 -10.44
C VAL A 245 5.33 -5.95 -11.80
N SER A 246 4.07 -6.36 -11.81
CA SER A 246 3.14 -6.13 -12.92
C SER A 246 1.85 -5.53 -12.39
N ILE A 247 1.19 -4.74 -13.24
CA ILE A 247 -0.05 -4.04 -12.88
C ILE A 247 -1.21 -4.55 -13.72
N LEU A 248 -2.32 -4.87 -13.08
CA LEU A 248 -3.57 -5.26 -13.72
C LEU A 248 -4.63 -4.16 -13.59
N LYS A 249 -5.45 -4.00 -14.64
CA LYS A 249 -6.56 -3.05 -14.71
C LYS A 249 -7.70 -3.51 -15.62
#